data_AF-A0A6M3KIQ9-F1
#
_entry.id   AF-A0A6M3KIQ9-F1
#
_cell.length_a   1.000
_cell.length_b   1.000
_cell.length_c   1.000
_cell.angle_alpha   90.00
_cell.angle_beta   90.00
_cell.angle_gamma   90.00
#
_symmetry.space_group_name_H-M   'P 1'
#
loop_
_entity.id
_entity.type
_entity.pdbx_description
1 polymer ?
#
loop_
_entity_poly.entity_id
_entity_poly.type
_entity_poly.pdbx_seq_one_letter_code
_entity_poly.pdbx_strand_id
1 'polypeptide(L)'
;LYGANLSRADLSRAKRINKHHCTPLLLLLDQPGKIRAYKLVNADMEGQYNGGIKYKIGKTVSVDDANTDDTEQCAAGINIATLDWCMKEWKEGYRILIVEFTAPDIAAIPTATDGKFRVHRCKVVGEKDLKEIGLIREGVEQ
;
A
#
# COMPACT_ATOMS: atom_id res chain seq x y z
N LEU A 1 7.30 26.98 10.73
CA LEU A 1 6.02 27.47 10.16
C LEU A 1 4.93 27.20 11.17
N TYR A 2 4.72 28.09 12.14
CA TYR A 2 3.61 27.97 13.09
C TYR A 2 2.51 28.95 12.65
N GLY A 3 1.27 28.48 12.55
CA GLY A 3 0.10 29.31 12.19
C GLY A 3 -0.16 29.53 10.70
N ALA A 4 0.66 28.98 9.79
CA ALA A 4 0.40 29.05 8.35
C ALA A 4 -0.60 27.97 7.90
N ASN A 5 -1.61 28.34 7.12
CA ASN A 5 -2.47 27.38 6.43
C ASN A 5 -1.80 26.93 5.12
N LEU A 6 -1.30 25.69 5.11
CA LEU A 6 -0.62 25.08 3.96
C LEU A 6 -1.45 24.01 3.25
N SER A 7 -2.76 23.92 3.53
CA SER A 7 -3.65 22.87 3.00
C SER A 7 -3.73 22.78 1.47
N ARG A 8 -3.25 23.81 0.75
CA ARG A 8 -3.20 23.87 -0.72
C ARG A 8 -1.81 24.18 -1.27
N ALA A 9 -0.77 24.15 -0.44
CA ALA A 9 0.59 24.40 -0.90
C ALA A 9 1.08 23.21 -1.73
N ASP A 10 1.60 23.48 -2.94
CA ASP A 10 2.34 22.49 -3.69
C ASP A 10 3.78 22.42 -3.15
N LEU A 11 4.08 21.31 -2.47
CA LEU A 11 5.40 21.01 -1.91
C LEU A 11 6.12 19.89 -2.67
N SER A 12 5.65 19.52 -3.87
CA SER A 12 6.20 18.41 -4.68
C SER A 12 7.68 18.57 -5.04
N ARG A 13 8.20 19.80 -5.04
CA ARG A 13 9.62 20.12 -5.34
C ARG A 13 10.45 20.52 -4.13
N ALA A 14 9.93 20.32 -2.92
CA ALA A 14 10.67 20.62 -1.70
C ALA A 14 11.96 19.78 -1.66
N LYS A 15 13.09 20.45 -1.41
CA LYS A 15 14.42 19.82 -1.39
C LYS A 15 14.90 19.65 0.05
N ARG A 16 15.86 18.74 0.24
CA ARG A 16 16.54 18.49 1.53
C ARG A 16 15.60 17.99 2.65
N ILE A 17 14.52 17.31 2.28
CA ILE A 17 13.69 16.57 3.24
C ILE A 17 14.46 15.31 3.63
N ASN A 18 14.74 15.15 4.92
CA ASN A 18 15.24 13.88 5.43
C ASN A 18 14.03 12.96 5.70
N LYS A 19 13.81 12.00 4.80
CA LYS A 19 12.66 11.06 4.84
C LYS A 19 12.56 10.27 6.14
N HIS A 20 13.65 10.04 6.85
CA HIS A 20 13.64 9.33 8.14
C HIS A 20 12.87 10.07 9.25
N HIS A 21 12.67 11.40 9.12
CA HIS A 21 11.89 12.16 10.11
C HIS A 21 10.39 12.12 9.86
N CYS A 22 9.94 11.78 8.66
CA CYS A 22 8.54 11.92 8.25
C CYS A 22 7.95 10.66 7.60
N THR A 23 8.72 9.59 7.44
CA THR A 23 8.30 8.37 6.76
C THR A 23 8.52 7.16 7.66
N PRO A 24 7.62 6.89 8.63
CA PRO A 24 7.77 5.78 9.57
C PRO A 24 7.91 4.41 8.89
N LEU A 25 7.29 4.23 7.72
CA LEU A 25 7.37 2.98 6.95
C LEU A 25 8.78 2.59 6.49
N LEU A 26 9.77 3.49 6.55
CA LEU A 26 11.16 3.12 6.28
C LEU A 26 11.69 2.02 7.21
N LEU A 27 11.06 1.80 8.38
CA LEU A 27 11.37 0.66 9.26
C LEU A 27 11.28 -0.70 8.56
N LEU A 28 10.52 -0.80 7.46
CA LEU A 28 10.38 -2.03 6.69
C LEU A 28 11.69 -2.47 6.04
N LEU A 29 12.61 -1.53 5.76
CA LEU A 29 13.93 -1.82 5.18
C LEU A 29 14.85 -2.54 6.18
N ASP A 30 14.60 -2.38 7.47
CA ASP A 30 15.39 -2.99 8.55
C ASP A 30 14.88 -4.38 8.95
N GLN A 31 13.80 -4.87 8.34
CA GLN A 31 13.20 -6.15 8.70
C GLN A 31 14.02 -7.32 8.11
N PRO A 32 14.53 -8.24 8.94
CA PRO A 32 15.43 -9.30 8.47
C PRO A 32 14.73 -10.48 7.78
N GLY A 33 13.39 -10.50 7.79
CA GLY A 33 12.59 -11.65 7.37
C GLY A 33 11.44 -11.29 6.45
N LYS A 34 10.46 -12.19 6.40
CA LYS A 34 9.22 -11.97 5.65
C LYS A 34 8.40 -10.85 6.28
N ILE A 35 8.00 -9.92 5.45
CA ILE A 35 7.17 -8.77 5.78
C ILE A 35 5.78 -9.01 5.20
N ARG A 36 4.75 -8.57 5.92
CA ARG A 36 3.37 -8.56 5.42
C ARG A 36 2.81 -7.15 5.32
N ALA A 37 2.07 -6.92 4.25
CA ALA A 37 1.27 -5.72 4.04
C ALA A 37 0.00 -6.11 3.28
N TYR A 38 -0.76 -5.11 2.84
CA TYR A 38 -2.10 -5.32 2.31
C TYR A 38 -2.23 -4.82 0.89
N LYS A 39 -3.00 -5.56 0.09
CA LYS A 39 -3.40 -5.15 -1.26
C LYS A 39 -4.91 -5.02 -1.30
N LEU A 40 -5.39 -3.80 -1.50
CA LEU A 40 -6.79 -3.53 -1.80
C LEU A 40 -7.07 -3.84 -3.27
N VAL A 41 -8.06 -4.68 -3.53
CA VAL A 41 -8.48 -5.09 -4.87
C VAL A 41 -10.00 -4.96 -5.04
N ASN A 42 -10.43 -4.79 -6.29
CA ASN A 42 -11.85 -4.85 -6.65
C ASN A 42 -12.36 -6.30 -6.68
N ALA A 43 -13.65 -6.48 -7.00
CA ALA A 43 -14.29 -7.78 -7.11
C ALA A 43 -13.62 -8.72 -8.14
N ASP A 44 -12.99 -8.16 -9.17
CA ASP A 44 -12.27 -8.90 -10.22
C ASP A 44 -10.83 -9.28 -9.83
N MET A 45 -10.43 -9.00 -8.58
CA MET A 45 -9.10 -9.23 -8.03
C MET A 45 -8.01 -8.40 -8.74
N GLU A 46 -8.34 -7.17 -9.14
CA GLU A 46 -7.43 -6.22 -9.78
C GLU A 46 -7.19 -4.99 -8.91
N GLY A 47 -6.08 -4.28 -9.17
CA GLY A 47 -5.79 -3.01 -8.50
C GLY A 47 -6.77 -1.91 -8.91
N GLN A 48 -6.94 -0.92 -8.02
CA GLN A 48 -7.95 0.14 -8.18
C GLN A 48 -7.71 1.09 -9.37
N TYR A 49 -6.45 1.42 -9.67
CA TYR A 49 -6.10 2.49 -10.62
C TYR A 49 -5.59 1.96 -11.95
N ASN A 50 -4.78 0.89 -11.91
CA ASN A 50 -4.24 0.22 -13.08
C ASN A 50 -4.69 -1.24 -13.01
N GLY A 51 -5.69 -1.59 -13.82
CA GLY A 51 -6.12 -2.98 -14.02
C GLY A 51 -5.03 -3.84 -14.67
N GLY A 52 -5.37 -5.07 -15.05
CA GLY A 52 -4.47 -5.94 -15.83
C GLY A 52 -3.58 -6.88 -15.01
N ILE A 53 -3.29 -6.57 -13.75
CA ILE A 53 -2.67 -7.53 -12.82
C ILE A 53 -3.76 -8.16 -11.95
N LYS A 54 -3.97 -9.47 -12.14
CA LYS A 54 -4.87 -10.28 -11.30
C LYS A 54 -4.14 -10.90 -10.13
N TYR A 55 -4.59 -10.59 -8.92
CA TYR A 55 -4.06 -11.14 -7.68
C TYR A 55 -4.81 -12.44 -7.33
N LYS A 56 -4.08 -13.54 -7.14
CA LYS A 56 -4.68 -14.83 -6.78
C LYS A 56 -4.00 -15.35 -5.52
N ILE A 57 -4.80 -15.77 -4.54
CA ILE A 57 -4.30 -16.37 -3.29
C ILE A 57 -3.40 -17.56 -3.62
N GLY A 58 -2.24 -17.61 -2.97
CA GLY A 58 -1.20 -18.61 -3.19
C GLY A 58 -0.24 -18.30 -4.34
N LYS A 59 -0.50 -17.28 -5.16
CA LYS A 59 0.35 -16.90 -6.30
C LYS A 59 1.27 -15.72 -5.99
N THR A 60 2.41 -15.71 -6.66
CA THR A 60 3.36 -14.60 -6.69
C THR A 60 3.03 -13.69 -7.86
N VAL A 61 3.06 -12.39 -7.62
CA VAL A 61 2.92 -11.34 -8.63
C VAL A 61 4.25 -10.60 -8.71
N SER A 62 4.72 -10.27 -9.91
CA SER A 62 5.99 -9.59 -10.14
C SER A 62 5.88 -8.62 -11.31
N VAL A 63 6.62 -7.52 -11.24
CA VAL A 63 6.74 -6.49 -12.27
C VAL A 63 8.21 -6.07 -12.38
N ASP A 64 8.73 -6.01 -13.61
CA ASP A 64 10.15 -5.78 -13.84
C ASP A 64 10.53 -4.29 -13.77
N ASP A 65 9.57 -3.40 -14.03
CA ASP A 65 9.75 -1.96 -14.20
C ASP A 65 9.08 -1.13 -13.09
N ALA A 66 9.07 -1.64 -11.85
CA ALA A 66 8.56 -0.84 -10.72
C ALA A 66 9.38 0.45 -10.54
N ASN A 67 8.70 1.58 -10.42
CA ASN A 67 9.32 2.87 -10.22
C ASN A 67 9.94 2.95 -8.80
N THR A 68 11.25 3.21 -8.75
CA THR A 68 12.07 3.32 -7.54
C THR A 68 12.21 4.76 -7.00
N ASP A 69 11.65 5.76 -7.69
CA ASP A 69 11.65 7.16 -7.24
C ASP A 69 10.72 7.32 -6.03
N ASP A 70 11.29 7.61 -4.85
CA ASP A 70 10.55 7.78 -3.60
C ASP A 70 9.90 9.17 -3.44
N THR A 71 9.99 10.04 -4.45
CA THR A 71 9.26 11.30 -4.51
C THR A 71 7.91 11.17 -5.21
N GLU A 72 7.72 10.12 -6.00
CA GLU A 72 6.44 9.82 -6.66
C GLU A 72 5.50 9.01 -5.74
N GLN A 73 4.30 9.52 -5.49
CA GLN A 73 3.33 8.87 -4.59
C GLN A 73 2.56 7.73 -5.27
N CYS A 74 2.31 7.82 -6.57
CA CYS A 74 1.59 6.81 -7.36
C CYS A 74 2.31 6.61 -8.69
N ALA A 75 2.94 5.45 -8.87
CA ALA A 75 3.77 5.15 -10.02
C ALA A 75 3.68 3.65 -10.38
N ALA A 76 4.29 3.28 -11.51
CA ALA A 76 4.38 1.88 -11.96
C ALA A 76 4.97 0.98 -10.85
N GLY A 77 4.42 -0.22 -10.70
CA GLY A 77 4.78 -1.14 -9.63
C GLY A 77 3.59 -1.82 -8.96
N ILE A 78 3.87 -2.81 -8.12
CA ILE A 78 2.85 -3.42 -7.26
C ILE A 78 2.66 -2.52 -6.04
N ASN A 79 1.67 -1.64 -6.12
CA ASN A 79 1.30 -0.75 -5.03
C ASN A 79 0.55 -1.53 -3.94
N ILE A 80 1.08 -1.53 -2.72
CA ILE A 80 0.54 -2.16 -1.51
C ILE A 80 0.54 -1.13 -0.37
N ALA A 81 -0.16 -1.40 0.72
CA ALA A 81 -0.35 -0.41 1.78
C ALA A 81 -0.48 -1.02 3.18
N THR A 82 -0.46 -0.14 4.17
CA THR A 82 -0.89 -0.44 5.54
C THR A 82 -2.39 -0.76 5.60
N LEU A 83 -2.81 -1.41 6.69
CA LEU A 83 -4.21 -1.83 6.85
C LEU A 83 -5.15 -0.62 6.94
N ASP A 84 -4.76 0.41 7.69
CA ASP A 84 -5.55 1.62 7.89
C ASP A 84 -5.79 2.37 6.57
N TRP A 85 -4.78 2.42 5.69
CA TRP A 85 -4.94 2.95 4.33
C TRP A 85 -5.96 2.13 3.53
N CYS A 86 -5.83 0.79 3.54
CA CYS A 86 -6.77 -0.09 2.83
C CYS A 86 -8.19 0.05 3.36
N MET A 87 -8.38 0.19 4.67
CA MET A 87 -9.71 0.36 5.28
C MET A 87 -10.32 1.72 4.92
N LYS A 88 -9.51 2.79 4.93
CA LYS A 88 -9.96 4.14 4.55
C LYS A 88 -10.44 4.21 3.09
N GLU A 89 -9.74 3.51 2.19
CA GLU A 89 -10.04 3.54 0.75
C GLU A 89 -10.94 2.38 0.30
N TRP A 90 -11.40 1.56 1.24
CA TRP A 90 -12.29 0.43 0.97
C TRP A 90 -13.66 0.92 0.47
N LYS A 91 -14.26 0.14 -0.43
CA LYS A 91 -15.61 0.36 -0.97
C LYS A 91 -16.34 -0.98 -0.99
N GLU A 92 -17.67 -0.93 -1.00
CA GLU A 92 -18.51 -2.13 -1.10
C GLU A 92 -18.06 -3.03 -2.26
N GLY A 93 -17.93 -4.33 -1.98
CA GLY A 93 -17.42 -5.33 -2.94
C GLY A 93 -15.89 -5.38 -3.09
N TYR A 94 -15.11 -4.52 -2.43
CA TYR A 94 -13.65 -4.61 -2.43
C TYR A 94 -13.15 -5.65 -1.43
N ARG A 95 -11.95 -6.16 -1.69
CA ARG A 95 -11.28 -7.19 -0.89
C ARG A 95 -9.91 -6.70 -0.44
N ILE A 96 -9.48 -7.12 0.74
CA ILE A 96 -8.17 -6.78 1.30
C ILE A 96 -7.32 -8.04 1.38
N LEU A 97 -6.37 -8.18 0.46
CA LEU A 97 -5.47 -9.32 0.40
C LEU A 97 -4.28 -9.11 1.32
N ILE A 98 -3.81 -10.20 1.93
CA ILE A 98 -2.55 -10.23 2.68
C ILE A 98 -1.47 -10.66 1.70
N VAL A 99 -0.45 -9.82 1.57
CA VAL A 99 0.71 -10.10 0.73
C VAL A 99 1.98 -10.23 1.56
N GLU A 100 2.89 -11.08 1.11
CA GLU A 100 4.15 -11.39 1.77
C GLU A 100 5.33 -11.15 0.82
N PHE A 101 6.38 -10.51 1.32
CA PHE A 101 7.58 -10.13 0.57
C PHE A 101 8.77 -9.96 1.54
N THR A 102 9.95 -9.61 1.04
CA THR A 102 11.13 -9.29 1.85
C THR A 102 11.62 -7.87 1.57
N ALA A 103 12.44 -7.29 2.45
CA ALA A 103 12.95 -5.92 2.24
C ALA A 103 13.59 -5.69 0.85
N PRO A 104 14.37 -6.64 0.27
CA PRO A 104 14.89 -6.50 -1.10
C PRO A 104 13.84 -6.43 -2.21
N ASP A 105 12.59 -6.86 -1.96
CA ASP A 105 11.51 -6.74 -2.95
C ASP A 105 10.89 -5.33 -2.96
N ILE A 106 11.23 -4.44 -2.01
CA ILE A 106 10.70 -3.07 -1.93
C ILE A 106 11.33 -2.22 -3.04
N ALA A 107 10.48 -1.66 -3.91
CA ALA A 107 10.90 -0.77 -4.99
C ALA A 107 11.04 0.68 -4.49
N ALA A 108 10.04 1.17 -3.76
CA ALA A 108 10.04 2.51 -3.19
C ALA A 108 9.07 2.62 -2.01
N ILE A 109 9.49 3.34 -0.98
CA ILE A 109 8.61 3.83 0.09
C ILE A 109 8.55 5.35 -0.08
N PRO A 110 7.44 5.91 -0.61
CA PRO A 110 7.36 7.33 -0.90
C PRO A 110 7.56 8.18 0.37
N THR A 111 8.29 9.28 0.23
CA THR A 111 8.53 10.23 1.32
C THR A 111 7.20 10.80 1.80
N ALA A 112 6.98 10.81 3.12
CA ALA A 112 5.73 11.26 3.74
C ALA A 112 4.47 10.57 3.17
N THR A 113 4.60 9.28 2.80
CA THR A 113 3.48 8.46 2.33
C THR A 113 2.31 8.41 3.33
N ASP A 114 1.11 8.26 2.81
CA ASP A 114 -0.14 8.04 3.54
C ASP A 114 -0.32 6.58 4.01
N GLY A 115 0.66 5.70 3.78
CA GLY A 115 0.61 4.28 4.12
C GLY A 115 0.87 3.37 2.91
N LYS A 116 0.85 3.90 1.69
CA LYS A 116 1.20 3.18 0.46
C LYS A 116 2.69 3.09 0.20
N PHE A 117 3.11 2.00 -0.43
CA PHE A 117 4.45 1.84 -0.98
C PHE A 117 4.43 0.82 -2.13
N ARG A 118 5.58 0.67 -2.79
CA ARG A 118 5.73 -0.14 -3.99
C ARG A 118 6.71 -1.28 -3.75
N VAL A 119 6.37 -2.44 -4.31
CA VAL A 119 7.26 -3.60 -4.39
C VAL A 119 7.41 -4.07 -5.83
N HIS A 120 8.54 -4.68 -6.15
CA HIS A 120 8.77 -5.40 -7.40
C HIS A 120 7.97 -6.72 -7.42
N ARG A 121 7.82 -7.35 -6.26
CA ARG A 121 7.21 -8.67 -6.14
C ARG A 121 6.59 -8.88 -4.77
N CYS A 122 5.49 -9.62 -4.74
CA CYS A 122 4.93 -10.16 -3.51
C CYS A 122 4.13 -11.44 -3.77
N LYS A 123 4.00 -12.29 -2.75
CA LYS A 123 3.10 -13.44 -2.78
C LYS A 123 1.79 -13.11 -2.07
N VAL A 124 0.66 -13.39 -2.69
CA VAL A 124 -0.64 -13.32 -2.02
C VAL A 124 -0.76 -14.55 -1.12
N VAL A 125 -0.80 -14.36 0.19
CA VAL A 125 -0.79 -15.47 1.17
C VAL A 125 -2.14 -15.67 1.85
N GLY A 126 -3.06 -14.73 1.69
CA GLY A 126 -4.40 -14.85 2.22
C GLY A 126 -5.22 -13.61 1.96
N GLU A 127 -6.34 -13.53 2.66
CA GLU A 127 -7.27 -12.41 2.63
C GLU A 127 -7.64 -12.07 4.06
N LYS A 128 -7.87 -10.79 4.32
CA LYS A 128 -8.35 -10.34 5.62
C LYS A 128 -9.84 -10.59 5.77
N ASP A 129 -10.23 -11.05 6.95
CA ASP A 129 -11.63 -11.10 7.34
C ASP A 129 -12.12 -9.66 7.58
N LEU A 130 -13.00 -9.18 6.69
CA LEU A 130 -13.53 -7.81 6.75
C LEU A 130 -14.46 -7.60 7.96
N LYS A 131 -15.02 -8.67 8.54
CA LYS A 131 -15.80 -8.62 9.77
C LYS A 131 -14.88 -8.48 10.99
N GLU A 132 -13.80 -9.27 11.04
CA GLU A 132 -12.77 -9.20 12.10
C GLU A 132 -12.25 -7.77 12.28
N ILE A 133 -12.03 -7.06 11.17
CA ILE A 133 -11.50 -5.68 11.17
C ILE A 133 -12.59 -4.60 11.16
N GLY A 134 -13.87 -4.98 11.28
CA GLY A 134 -14.99 -4.05 11.46
C GLY A 134 -15.39 -3.25 10.21
N LEU A 135 -14.97 -3.64 9.01
CA LEU A 135 -15.40 -3.01 7.75
C LEU A 135 -16.82 -3.40 7.35
N ILE A 136 -17.24 -4.63 7.67
CA ILE A 136 -18.57 -5.14 7.39
C ILE A 136 -19.20 -5.59 8.70
N ARG A 137 -20.45 -5.19 8.95
CA ARG A 137 -21.22 -5.66 10.11
C ARG A 137 -21.83 -7.02 9.82
N GLU A 138 -21.99 -7.86 10.83
CA GLU A 138 -22.86 -9.03 10.69
C GLU A 138 -24.27 -8.56 10.32
N GLY A 139 -24.90 -9.28 9.39
CA GLY A 139 -26.26 -8.98 8.98
C GLY A 139 -27.14 -8.93 10.21
N VAL A 140 -27.83 -7.81 10.40
CA VAL A 140 -29.05 -7.84 11.20
C VAL A 140 -30.04 -8.57 10.31
N GLU A 141 -30.19 -9.89 10.52
CA GLU A 141 -31.35 -10.61 10.02
C GLU A 141 -32.59 -9.87 10.53
N GLN A 142 -33.40 -9.34 9.61
CA GLN A 142 -34.76 -8.87 9.88
C GLN A 142 -35.73 -10.04 9.77
#